data_AF-A0A1P8MSM1-F1
#
_entry.id   AF-A0A1P8MSM1-F1
#
_cell.length_a   1.000
_cell.length_b   1.000
_cell.length_c   1.000
_cell.angle_alpha   90.00
_cell.angle_beta   90.00
_cell.angle_gamma   90.00
#
_symmetry.space_group_name_H-M   'P 1'
#
loop_
_entity.id
_entity.type
_entity.pdbx_description
1 polymer ?
#
loop_
_entity_poly.entity_id
_entity_poly.type
_entity_poly.pdbx_seq_one_letter_code
_entity_poly.pdbx_strand_id
1 'polypeptide(L)'
;MRWILVLMSVLACLMPWRGVLAQELSGQALVDALVARTPGTTLDRMRERPDAFVQEAAGLILGYGGPRGLSAADIETAIEAELARLRAREMRRLLEADLNNDLSVTRAELDVLVRAASATMRGRLLVWHRNADDDGDGTVRWAELRSHADGRARAGMSESAVAAMRAMMTFDLDGDALVALDEVLEAVALLGAPA
;
A
#
# COMPACT_ATOMS: atom_id res chain seq x y z
N MET A 1 53.15 -13.91 -53.03
CA MET A 1 51.75 -13.39 -53.00
C MET A 1 50.72 -14.49 -52.68
N ARG A 2 50.87 -15.24 -51.57
CA ARG A 2 49.90 -16.28 -51.15
C ARG A 2 49.95 -16.55 -49.64
N TRP A 3 49.96 -15.53 -48.78
CA TRP A 3 49.96 -15.73 -47.32
C TRP A 3 49.14 -14.69 -46.52
N ILE A 4 48.39 -13.79 -47.18
CA ILE A 4 47.61 -12.73 -46.49
C ILE A 4 46.12 -13.12 -46.30
N LEU A 5 45.65 -14.20 -46.93
CA LEU A 5 44.21 -14.55 -46.93
C LEU A 5 43.73 -15.46 -45.80
N VAL A 6 44.60 -15.93 -44.90
CA VAL A 6 44.19 -16.84 -43.79
C VAL A 6 43.99 -16.11 -42.46
N LEU A 7 44.48 -14.87 -42.31
CA LEU A 7 44.32 -14.12 -41.05
C LEU A 7 42.99 -13.35 -40.92
N MET A 8 42.17 -13.31 -41.98
CA MET A 8 40.86 -12.63 -42.01
C MET A 8 39.67 -13.57 -41.77
N SER A 9 39.90 -14.81 -41.36
CA SER A 9 38.81 -15.77 -41.03
C SER A 9 38.76 -16.19 -39.55
N VAL A 10 39.70 -15.72 -38.72
CA VAL A 10 39.68 -15.99 -37.26
C VAL A 10 38.98 -14.87 -36.47
N LEU A 11 38.82 -13.67 -37.04
CA LEU A 11 38.18 -12.53 -36.37
C LEU A 11 36.63 -12.55 -36.40
N ALA A 12 36.01 -13.45 -37.18
CA ALA A 12 34.55 -13.53 -37.29
C ALA A 12 33.88 -14.42 -36.21
N CYS A 13 34.66 -15.19 -35.42
CA CYS A 13 34.12 -16.05 -34.36
C CYS A 13 34.03 -15.39 -32.97
N LEU A 14 34.41 -14.12 -32.81
CA LEU A 14 34.39 -13.40 -31.53
C LEU A 14 33.15 -12.51 -31.32
N MET A 15 32.12 -12.61 -32.17
CA MET A 15 30.96 -11.70 -32.15
C MET A 15 29.58 -12.25 -31.73
N PRO A 16 29.41 -13.36 -30.99
CA PRO A 16 28.12 -13.59 -30.30
C PRO A 16 27.98 -12.77 -28.99
N TRP A 17 29.06 -12.19 -28.46
CA TRP A 17 29.06 -11.56 -27.13
C TRP A 17 28.42 -10.15 -27.07
N ARG A 18 28.32 -9.44 -28.20
CA ARG A 18 27.78 -8.06 -28.21
C ARG A 18 26.29 -7.97 -27.88
N GLY A 19 25.50 -8.98 -28.24
CA GLY A 19 24.06 -9.02 -27.95
C GLY A 19 23.76 -9.23 -26.46
N VAL A 20 24.49 -10.16 -25.82
CA VAL A 20 24.37 -10.46 -24.39
C VAL A 20 24.74 -9.22 -23.54
N LEU A 21 25.84 -8.53 -23.87
CA LEU A 21 26.24 -7.33 -23.14
C LEU A 21 25.26 -6.17 -23.35
N ALA A 22 24.71 -5.96 -24.55
CA ALA A 22 23.72 -4.91 -24.77
C ALA A 22 22.39 -5.18 -24.02
N GLN A 23 21.99 -6.46 -23.93
CA GLN A 23 20.80 -6.87 -23.20
C GLN A 23 20.99 -6.83 -21.67
N GLU A 24 22.16 -7.25 -21.17
CA GLU A 24 22.54 -7.08 -19.74
C GLU A 24 22.66 -5.61 -19.34
N LEU A 25 23.22 -4.75 -20.20
CA LEU A 25 23.29 -3.30 -19.96
C LEU A 25 21.89 -2.66 -19.91
N SER A 26 20.93 -3.18 -20.68
CA SER A 26 19.53 -2.72 -20.62
C SER A 26 18.82 -3.17 -19.34
N GLY A 27 19.06 -4.41 -18.89
CA GLY A 27 18.51 -4.94 -17.64
C GLY A 27 19.06 -4.23 -16.41
N GLN A 28 20.38 -4.01 -16.35
CA GLN A 28 21.00 -3.29 -15.24
C GLN A 28 20.56 -1.82 -15.20
N ALA A 29 20.45 -1.16 -16.37
CA ALA A 29 19.94 0.22 -16.42
C ALA A 29 18.48 0.32 -15.95
N LEU A 30 17.64 -0.68 -16.26
CA LEU A 30 16.26 -0.77 -15.76
C LEU A 30 16.23 -0.97 -14.23
N VAL A 31 17.06 -1.87 -13.70
CA VAL A 31 17.21 -2.08 -12.25
C VAL A 31 17.67 -0.81 -11.55
N ASP A 32 18.68 -0.13 -12.07
CA ASP A 32 19.21 1.11 -11.49
C ASP A 32 18.14 2.22 -11.53
N ALA A 33 17.38 2.33 -12.62
CA ALA A 33 16.28 3.27 -12.74
C ALA A 33 15.14 2.95 -11.76
N LEU A 34 14.77 1.68 -11.60
CA LEU A 34 13.78 1.21 -10.64
C LEU A 34 14.21 1.51 -9.21
N VAL A 35 15.46 1.21 -8.84
CA VAL A 35 15.99 1.53 -7.51
C VAL A 35 16.00 3.04 -7.26
N ALA A 36 16.38 3.84 -8.26
CA ALA A 36 16.46 5.30 -8.11
C ALA A 36 15.08 5.96 -7.92
N ARG A 37 14.03 5.42 -8.55
CA ARG A 37 12.68 5.99 -8.50
C ARG A 37 11.77 5.42 -7.41
N THR A 38 12.11 4.25 -6.87
CA THR A 38 11.29 3.58 -5.84
C THR A 38 11.73 4.05 -4.45
N PRO A 39 10.81 4.48 -3.57
CA PRO A 39 11.16 4.83 -2.19
C PRO A 39 11.84 3.66 -1.46
N GLY A 40 12.92 3.95 -0.72
CA GLY A 40 13.72 2.94 -0.03
C GLY A 40 12.89 1.98 0.84
N THR A 41 11.92 2.51 1.59
CA THR A 41 11.00 1.70 2.41
C THR A 41 10.13 0.73 1.60
N THR A 42 9.81 1.06 0.34
CA THR A 42 9.04 0.19 -0.55
C THR A 42 9.95 -0.91 -1.10
N LEU A 43 11.18 -0.56 -1.50
CA LEU A 43 12.20 -1.52 -1.91
C LEU A 43 12.52 -2.51 -0.79
N ASP A 44 12.70 -2.02 0.45
CA ASP A 44 13.00 -2.86 1.61
C ASP A 44 11.87 -3.86 1.86
N ARG A 45 10.60 -3.41 1.88
CA ARG A 45 9.44 -4.30 2.06
C ARG A 45 9.36 -5.37 0.98
N MET A 46 9.59 -4.99 -0.27
CA MET A 46 9.56 -5.91 -1.39
C MET A 46 10.70 -6.94 -1.31
N ARG A 47 11.91 -6.54 -0.90
CA ARG A 47 13.06 -7.44 -0.72
C ARG A 47 12.89 -8.38 0.48
N GLU A 48 12.38 -7.87 1.59
CA GLU A 48 12.18 -8.66 2.81
C GLU A 48 11.06 -9.69 2.65
N ARG A 49 9.99 -9.34 1.92
CA ARG A 49 8.78 -10.16 1.81
C ARG A 49 8.16 -10.08 0.40
N PRO A 50 8.83 -10.61 -0.64
CA PRO A 50 8.40 -10.47 -2.03
C PRO A 50 7.00 -11.04 -2.27
N ASP A 51 6.70 -12.23 -1.76
CA ASP A 51 5.38 -12.85 -1.94
C ASP A 51 4.25 -12.02 -1.33
N ALA A 52 4.49 -11.46 -0.14
CA ALA A 52 3.50 -10.60 0.52
C ALA A 52 3.30 -9.29 -0.24
N PHE A 53 4.39 -8.72 -0.77
CA PHE A 53 4.33 -7.52 -1.60
C PHE A 53 3.50 -7.75 -2.87
N VAL A 54 3.74 -8.86 -3.58
CA VAL A 54 2.95 -9.25 -4.76
C VAL A 54 1.48 -9.45 -4.40
N GLN A 55 1.17 -10.11 -3.28
CA GLN A 55 -0.21 -10.29 -2.83
C GLN A 55 -0.90 -8.96 -2.52
N GLU A 56 -0.21 -8.02 -1.86
CA GLU A 56 -0.72 -6.68 -1.59
C GLU A 56 -0.97 -5.91 -2.89
N ALA A 57 -0.02 -5.95 -3.83
CA ALA A 57 -0.15 -5.32 -5.14
C ALA A 57 -1.31 -5.92 -5.95
N ALA A 58 -1.43 -7.25 -6.00
CA ALA A 58 -2.54 -7.93 -6.65
C ALA A 58 -3.88 -7.55 -6.02
N GLY A 59 -3.96 -7.45 -4.69
CA GLY A 59 -5.15 -7.00 -3.99
C GLY A 59 -5.56 -5.57 -4.38
N LEU A 60 -4.57 -4.67 -4.54
CA LEU A 60 -4.82 -3.30 -4.97
C LEU A 60 -5.27 -3.23 -6.44
N ILE A 61 -4.56 -3.92 -7.35
CA ILE A 61 -4.85 -3.95 -8.78
C ILE A 61 -6.23 -4.57 -9.05
N LEU A 62 -6.52 -5.74 -8.46
CA LEU A 62 -7.80 -6.43 -8.66
C LEU A 62 -8.95 -5.76 -7.92
N GLY A 63 -8.67 -5.05 -6.83
CA GLY A 63 -9.68 -4.39 -6.02
C GLY A 63 -10.15 -3.05 -6.59
N TYR A 64 -9.24 -2.28 -7.20
CA TYR A 64 -9.50 -0.90 -7.63
C TYR A 64 -9.12 -0.61 -9.08
N GLY A 65 -8.21 -1.39 -9.67
CA GLY A 65 -7.83 -1.24 -11.07
C GLY A 65 -8.88 -1.78 -12.04
N GLY A 66 -8.61 -1.55 -13.32
CA GLY A 66 -9.39 -2.11 -14.43
C GLY A 66 -8.74 -3.36 -15.03
N PRO A 67 -9.33 -3.93 -16.10
CA PRO A 67 -8.77 -5.10 -16.80
C PRO A 67 -7.36 -4.89 -17.35
N ARG A 68 -6.93 -3.63 -17.49
CA ARG A 68 -5.61 -3.24 -18.00
C ARG A 68 -4.59 -2.96 -16.91
N GLY A 69 -4.99 -2.88 -15.65
CA GLY A 69 -4.12 -2.51 -14.55
C GLY A 69 -4.67 -1.38 -13.69
N LEU A 70 -3.83 -0.90 -12.79
CA LEU A 70 -4.12 0.11 -11.79
C LEU A 70 -3.56 1.47 -12.22
N SER A 71 -4.41 2.50 -12.26
CA SER A 71 -3.97 3.87 -12.53
C SER A 71 -3.69 4.65 -11.24
N ALA A 72 -3.06 5.82 -11.37
CA ALA A 72 -2.86 6.74 -10.25
C ALA A 72 -4.18 7.20 -9.62
N ALA A 73 -5.25 7.36 -10.42
CA ALA A 73 -6.57 7.74 -9.90
C ALA A 73 -7.23 6.59 -9.10
N ASP A 74 -7.00 5.35 -9.51
CA ASP A 74 -7.48 4.17 -8.79
C ASP A 74 -6.79 4.03 -7.44
N ILE A 75 -5.50 4.37 -7.35
CA ILE A 75 -4.75 4.40 -6.08
C ILE A 75 -5.36 5.43 -5.11
N GLU A 76 -5.67 6.64 -5.56
CA GLU A 76 -6.32 7.64 -4.71
C GLU A 76 -7.71 7.16 -4.25
N THR A 77 -8.46 6.49 -5.14
CA THR A 77 -9.74 5.87 -4.80
C THR A 77 -9.57 4.79 -3.73
N ALA A 78 -8.53 3.96 -3.83
CA ALA A 78 -8.20 2.93 -2.84
C ALA A 78 -7.85 3.53 -1.47
N ILE A 79 -7.07 4.62 -1.47
CA ILE A 79 -6.72 5.38 -0.28
C ILE A 79 -7.99 5.92 0.40
N GLU A 80 -8.89 6.55 -0.36
CA GLU A 80 -10.14 7.09 0.17
C GLU A 80 -11.05 6.00 0.73
N ALA A 81 -11.12 4.85 0.03
CA ALA A 81 -11.89 3.70 0.47
C ALA A 81 -11.35 3.10 1.77
N GLU A 82 -10.02 2.98 1.93
CA GLU A 82 -9.43 2.50 3.17
C GLU A 82 -9.69 3.48 4.31
N LEU A 83 -9.53 4.80 4.09
CA LEU A 83 -9.92 5.80 5.09
C LEU A 83 -11.40 5.68 5.48
N ALA A 84 -12.29 5.51 4.51
CA ALA A 84 -13.71 5.28 4.78
C ALA A 84 -13.96 4.04 5.63
N ARG A 85 -13.26 2.94 5.34
CA ARG A 85 -13.33 1.69 6.12
C ARG A 85 -12.84 1.88 7.55
N LEU A 86 -11.72 2.59 7.73
CA LEU A 86 -11.17 2.92 9.05
C LEU A 86 -12.16 3.77 9.86
N ARG A 87 -12.74 4.82 9.24
CA ARG A 87 -13.78 5.65 9.89
C ARG A 87 -14.98 4.83 10.32
N ALA A 88 -15.55 4.04 9.40
CA ALA A 88 -16.71 3.20 9.68
C ALA A 88 -16.45 2.23 10.84
N ARG A 89 -15.26 1.63 10.90
CA ARG A 89 -14.88 0.74 12.01
C ARG A 89 -14.87 1.45 13.36
N GLU A 90 -14.35 2.68 13.43
CA GLU A 90 -14.36 3.43 14.68
C GLU A 90 -15.79 3.85 15.04
N MET A 91 -16.57 4.36 14.08
CA MET A 91 -17.95 4.78 14.32
C MET A 91 -18.85 3.64 14.80
N ARG A 92 -18.67 2.42 14.25
CA ARG A 92 -19.47 1.24 14.62
C ARG A 92 -19.48 0.99 16.12
N ARG A 93 -18.36 1.21 16.81
CA ARG A 93 -18.24 0.95 18.25
C ARG A 93 -19.15 1.85 19.11
N LEU A 94 -19.46 3.06 18.65
CA LEU A 94 -20.33 4.01 19.39
C LEU A 94 -21.78 3.78 18.97
N LEU A 95 -22.03 3.45 17.70
CA LEU A 95 -23.36 3.03 17.26
C LEU A 95 -23.83 1.76 18.00
N GLU A 96 -22.92 0.86 18.36
CA GLU A 96 -23.20 -0.28 19.24
C GLU A 96 -23.51 0.15 20.70
N ALA A 97 -23.11 1.36 21.11
CA ALA A 97 -23.32 1.94 22.44
C ALA A 97 -24.52 2.89 22.54
N ASP A 98 -25.02 3.37 21.41
CA ASP A 98 -26.24 4.17 21.28
C ASP A 98 -27.47 3.26 21.44
N LEU A 99 -27.95 3.11 22.67
CA LEU A 99 -28.98 2.12 23.00
C LEU A 99 -30.38 2.57 22.59
N ASN A 100 -30.60 3.87 22.47
CA ASN A 100 -31.89 4.46 22.10
C ASN A 100 -31.93 4.92 20.63
N ASN A 101 -30.81 4.84 19.90
CA ASN A 101 -30.62 5.24 18.52
C ASN A 101 -30.90 6.74 18.28
N ASP A 102 -30.43 7.60 19.18
CA ASP A 102 -30.55 9.07 19.07
C ASP A 102 -29.29 9.75 18.49
N LEU A 103 -28.31 8.96 18.04
CA LEU A 103 -27.02 9.38 17.47
C LEU A 103 -26.12 10.12 18.47
N SER A 104 -26.34 9.91 19.77
CA SER A 104 -25.47 10.32 20.85
C SER A 104 -25.16 9.14 21.77
N VAL A 105 -24.03 9.19 22.47
CA VAL A 105 -23.69 8.17 23.47
C VAL A 105 -23.39 8.85 24.79
N THR A 106 -24.35 8.73 25.70
CA THR A 106 -24.21 9.20 27.08
C THR A 106 -23.34 8.26 27.91
N ARG A 107 -22.80 8.75 29.03
CA ARG A 107 -22.15 7.88 30.03
C ARG A 107 -23.09 6.78 30.54
N ALA A 108 -24.38 7.08 30.69
CA ALA A 108 -25.35 6.11 31.18
C ALA A 108 -25.52 4.92 30.22
N GLU A 109 -25.52 5.17 28.92
CA GLU A 109 -25.58 4.11 27.90
C GLU A 109 -24.28 3.33 27.83
N LEU A 110 -23.13 4.03 27.88
CA LEU A 110 -21.83 3.38 27.95
C LEU A 110 -21.70 2.43 29.17
N ASP A 111 -22.23 2.84 30.32
CA ASP A 111 -22.21 2.05 31.56
C ASP A 111 -22.93 0.70 31.41
N VAL A 112 -24.00 0.64 30.61
CA VAL A 112 -24.71 -0.62 30.31
C VAL A 112 -23.79 -1.59 29.60
N LEU A 113 -23.07 -1.14 28.56
CA LEU A 113 -22.09 -1.96 27.85
C LEU A 113 -20.92 -2.38 28.75
N VAL A 114 -20.39 -1.46 29.55
CA VAL A 114 -19.28 -1.70 30.47
C VAL A 114 -19.63 -2.83 31.46
N ARG A 115 -20.86 -2.86 31.99
CA ARG A 115 -21.30 -3.93 32.90
C ARG A 115 -21.31 -5.31 32.26
N ALA A 116 -21.70 -5.39 30.98
CA ALA A 116 -21.73 -6.64 30.22
C ALA A 116 -20.34 -7.05 29.67
N ALA A 117 -19.38 -6.13 29.65
CA ALA A 117 -18.07 -6.33 29.02
C ALA A 117 -17.04 -7.01 29.95
N SER A 118 -16.09 -7.72 29.34
CA SER A 118 -14.90 -8.22 30.04
C SER A 118 -14.03 -7.06 30.57
N ALA A 119 -13.20 -7.32 31.59
CA ALA A 119 -12.38 -6.28 32.22
C ALA A 119 -11.50 -5.48 31.24
N THR A 120 -10.86 -6.16 30.28
CA THR A 120 -10.05 -5.52 29.22
C THR A 120 -10.92 -4.68 28.27
N MET A 121 -12.15 -5.13 27.97
CA MET A 121 -13.04 -4.39 27.11
C MET A 121 -13.61 -3.14 27.81
N ARG A 122 -13.91 -3.22 29.11
CA ARG A 122 -14.35 -2.07 29.92
C ARG A 122 -13.40 -0.89 29.82
N GLY A 123 -12.10 -1.12 30.07
CA GLY A 123 -11.10 -0.06 30.02
C GLY A 123 -11.01 0.58 28.63
N ARG A 124 -11.09 -0.24 27.56
CA ARG A 124 -11.07 0.26 26.18
C ARG A 124 -12.29 1.12 25.85
N LEU A 125 -13.49 0.71 26.27
CA LEU A 125 -14.73 1.47 26.03
C LEU A 125 -14.69 2.84 26.74
N LEU A 126 -14.23 2.88 28.00
CA LEU A 126 -14.13 4.12 28.77
C LEU A 126 -13.11 5.10 28.17
N VAL A 127 -11.91 4.61 27.82
CA VAL A 127 -10.88 5.44 27.15
C VAL A 127 -11.39 5.93 25.81
N TRP A 128 -12.11 5.10 25.08
CA TRP A 128 -12.61 5.45 23.77
C TRP A 128 -13.70 6.52 23.82
N HIS A 129 -14.71 6.36 24.69
CA HIS A 129 -15.72 7.40 24.93
C HIS A 129 -15.08 8.72 25.34
N ARG A 130 -14.15 8.69 26.29
CA ARG A 130 -13.46 9.90 26.75
C ARG A 130 -12.66 10.60 25.64
N ASN A 131 -12.06 9.84 24.72
CA ASN A 131 -11.30 10.42 23.62
C ASN A 131 -12.20 10.95 22.48
N ALA A 132 -13.48 10.55 22.46
CA ALA A 132 -14.46 11.02 21.49
C ALA A 132 -15.32 12.16 22.04
N ASP A 133 -15.40 12.34 23.37
CA ASP A 133 -16.04 13.42 24.13
C ASP A 133 -15.14 14.66 24.12
N ASP A 134 -15.16 15.42 23.02
CA ASP A 134 -14.21 16.51 22.72
C ASP A 134 -14.47 17.73 23.62
N ASP A 135 -15.73 18.05 23.87
CA ASP A 135 -16.12 19.12 24.79
C ASP A 135 -16.12 18.70 26.28
N GLY A 136 -16.08 17.40 26.53
CA GLY A 136 -15.95 16.84 27.88
C GLY A 136 -17.23 16.84 28.70
N ASP A 137 -18.40 17.05 28.08
CA ASP A 137 -19.69 17.10 28.76
C ASP A 137 -20.25 15.72 29.15
N GLY A 138 -19.59 14.65 28.70
CA GLY A 138 -19.95 13.28 29.00
C GLY A 138 -20.97 12.67 28.03
N THR A 139 -21.27 13.34 26.93
CA THR A 139 -22.11 12.84 25.85
C THR A 139 -21.38 12.97 24.53
N VAL A 140 -21.01 11.84 23.93
CA VAL A 140 -20.40 11.88 22.60
C VAL A 140 -21.50 12.06 21.56
N ARG A 141 -21.51 13.19 20.87
CA ARG A 141 -22.45 13.49 19.79
C ARG A 141 -21.90 13.04 18.45
N TRP A 142 -22.78 12.90 17.45
CA TRP A 142 -22.41 12.54 16.09
C TRP A 142 -21.25 13.36 15.49
N ALA A 143 -21.22 14.67 15.72
CA ALA A 143 -20.16 15.53 15.20
C ALA A 143 -18.79 15.19 15.81
N GLU A 144 -18.74 14.94 17.12
CA GLU A 144 -17.52 14.57 17.84
C GLU A 144 -17.08 13.17 17.46
N LEU A 145 -18.03 12.22 17.33
CA LEU A 145 -17.75 10.88 16.84
C LEU A 145 -17.14 10.90 15.44
N ARG A 146 -17.70 11.71 14.53
CA ARG A 146 -17.14 11.86 13.18
C ARG A 146 -15.73 12.44 13.22
N SER A 147 -15.51 13.50 13.98
CA SER A 147 -14.19 14.12 14.17
C SER A 147 -13.17 13.11 14.72
N HIS A 148 -13.56 12.37 15.76
CA HIS A 148 -12.75 11.32 16.36
C HIS A 148 -12.42 10.22 15.33
N ALA A 149 -13.41 9.71 14.60
CA ALA A 149 -13.22 8.68 13.59
C ALA A 149 -12.30 9.14 12.44
N ASP A 150 -12.44 10.40 11.98
CA ASP A 150 -11.54 11.00 10.99
C ASP A 150 -10.09 11.05 11.51
N GLY A 151 -9.89 11.49 12.75
CA GLY A 151 -8.58 11.52 13.40
C GLY A 151 -7.94 10.13 13.52
N ARG A 152 -8.73 9.13 13.94
CA ARG A 152 -8.29 7.73 14.05
C ARG A 152 -8.01 7.09 12.69
N ALA A 153 -8.77 7.43 11.65
CA ALA A 153 -8.52 6.93 10.31
C ALA A 153 -7.21 7.47 9.74
N ARG A 154 -6.93 8.76 9.91
CA ARG A 154 -5.64 9.36 9.52
C ARG A 154 -4.46 8.77 10.32
N ALA A 155 -4.64 8.52 11.61
CA ALA A 155 -3.61 7.86 12.41
C ALA A 155 -3.41 6.38 12.03
N GLY A 156 -4.47 5.69 11.61
CA GLY A 156 -4.44 4.30 11.17
C GLY A 156 -3.85 4.10 9.78
N MET A 157 -3.88 5.13 8.93
CA MET A 157 -3.27 5.15 7.62
C MET A 157 -2.13 6.17 7.61
N SER A 158 -0.95 5.74 8.07
CA SER A 158 0.23 6.62 8.15
C SER A 158 0.61 7.19 6.78
N GLU A 159 1.22 8.37 6.77
CA GLU A 159 1.72 8.99 5.52
C GLU A 159 2.65 8.06 4.74
N SER A 160 3.43 7.24 5.44
CA SER A 160 4.28 6.21 4.82
C SER A 160 3.49 5.11 4.13
N ALA A 161 2.33 4.69 4.67
CA ALA A 161 1.46 3.73 4.02
C ALA A 161 0.83 4.32 2.76
N VAL A 162 0.39 5.58 2.82
CA VAL A 162 -0.13 6.32 1.65
C VAL A 162 0.94 6.46 0.57
N ALA A 163 2.16 6.85 0.96
CA ALA A 163 3.29 6.96 0.05
C ALA A 163 3.65 5.61 -0.58
N ALA A 164 3.58 4.51 0.18
CA ALA A 164 3.81 3.17 -0.36
C ALA A 164 2.74 2.74 -1.37
N MET A 165 1.46 3.09 -1.14
CA MET A 165 0.41 2.84 -2.14
C MET A 165 0.66 3.64 -3.43
N ARG A 166 1.01 4.93 -3.32
CA ARG A 166 1.35 5.77 -4.47
C ARG A 166 2.61 5.30 -5.20
N ALA A 167 3.57 4.75 -4.46
CA ALA A 167 4.77 4.17 -5.03
C ALA A 167 4.48 2.96 -5.92
N MET A 168 3.26 2.40 -5.91
CA MET A 168 2.91 1.35 -6.87
C MET A 168 3.11 1.81 -8.32
N MET A 169 2.88 3.09 -8.62
CA MET A 169 3.09 3.66 -9.96
C MET A 169 4.55 3.62 -10.43
N THR A 170 5.54 3.35 -9.57
CA THR A 170 6.94 3.20 -10.00
C THR A 170 7.20 1.90 -10.76
N PHE A 171 6.27 0.96 -10.68
CA PHE A 171 6.29 -0.34 -11.36
C PHE A 171 5.57 -0.32 -12.70
N ASP A 172 5.12 0.84 -13.19
CA ASP A 172 4.80 1.05 -14.60
C ASP A 172 6.12 0.96 -15.39
N LEU A 173 6.38 -0.19 -15.99
CA LEU A 173 7.63 -0.49 -16.70
C LEU A 173 7.55 -0.08 -18.16
N ASP A 174 6.37 -0.18 -18.78
CA ASP A 174 6.17 0.12 -20.19
C ASP A 174 5.76 1.59 -20.48
N GLY A 175 5.41 2.34 -19.43
CA GLY A 175 5.10 3.77 -19.48
C GLY A 175 3.68 4.09 -19.94
N ASP A 176 2.75 3.14 -19.88
CA ASP A 176 1.35 3.35 -20.30
C ASP A 176 0.46 4.04 -19.25
N ALA A 177 1.05 4.46 -18.12
CA ALA A 177 0.41 5.08 -16.96
C ALA A 177 -0.55 4.15 -16.19
N LEU A 178 -0.44 2.84 -16.41
CA LEU A 178 -1.08 1.80 -15.63
C LEU A 178 -0.02 0.88 -15.03
N VAL A 179 -0.39 0.17 -13.97
CA VAL A 179 0.44 -0.88 -13.39
C VAL A 179 -0.32 -2.20 -13.48
N ALA A 180 0.21 -3.11 -14.27
CA ALA A 180 -0.28 -4.48 -14.37
C ALA A 180 0.42 -5.40 -13.36
N LEU A 181 -0.23 -6.52 -13.03
CA LEU A 181 0.34 -7.49 -12.10
C LEU A 181 1.66 -8.09 -12.63
N ASP A 182 1.74 -8.30 -13.94
CA ASP A 182 2.94 -8.84 -14.59
C ASP A 182 4.15 -7.90 -14.42
N GLU A 183 3.95 -6.59 -14.47
CA GLU A 183 5.02 -5.61 -14.26
C GLU A 183 5.52 -5.60 -12.81
N VAL A 184 4.62 -5.79 -11.84
CA VAL A 184 4.99 -5.96 -10.44
C VAL A 184 5.80 -7.24 -10.25
N LEU A 185 5.37 -8.35 -10.85
CA LEU A 185 6.08 -9.63 -10.81
C LEU A 185 7.47 -9.51 -11.45
N GLU A 186 7.56 -8.82 -12.59
CA GLU A 186 8.83 -8.54 -13.27
C GLU A 186 9.75 -7.69 -12.40
N ALA A 187 9.26 -6.60 -11.81
CA ALA A 187 10.05 -5.76 -10.93
C ALA A 187 10.55 -6.52 -9.69
N VAL A 188 9.72 -7.37 -9.08
CA VAL A 188 10.12 -8.24 -7.97
C VAL A 188 11.20 -9.22 -8.39
N ALA A 189 11.09 -9.83 -9.58
CA ALA A 189 12.11 -10.74 -10.11
C ALA A 189 13.44 -10.02 -10.36
N LEU A 190 13.40 -8.82 -10.93
CA LEU A 190 14.58 -7.98 -11.22
C LEU A 190 15.28 -7.50 -9.94
N LEU A 191 14.52 -7.14 -8.90
CA LEU A 191 15.04 -6.49 -7.69
C LEU A 191 15.24 -7.46 -6.50
N GLY A 192 14.64 -8.65 -6.58
CA GLY A 192 14.69 -9.72 -5.57
C GLY A 192 15.67 -10.84 -5.90
N ALA A 193 16.24 -10.88 -7.12
CA ALA A 193 17.38 -11.74 -7.41
C ALA A 193 18.57 -11.28 -6.54
N PRO A 194 19.22 -12.18 -5.76
CA PRO A 194 20.50 -11.82 -5.15
C PRO A 194 21.48 -11.49 -6.26
N ALA A 195 22.13 -10.32 -6.17
CA ALA A 195 23.26 -9.96 -7.00
C ALA A 195 24.41 -10.98 -6.88
#